data_AF-A0A952MIY6-F1
#
_entry.id   AF-A0A952MIY6-F1
#
_cell.length_a   1.000
_cell.length_b   1.000
_cell.length_c   1.000
_cell.angle_alpha   90.00
_cell.angle_beta   90.00
_cell.angle_gamma   90.00
#
_symmetry.space_group_name_H-M   'P 1'
#
loop_
_entity.id
_entity.type
_entity.pdbx_description
1 polymer ?
#
loop_
_entity_poly.entity_id
_entity_poly.type
_entity_poly.pdbx_seq_one_letter_code
_entity_poly.pdbx_strand_id
1 'polypeptide(L)'
;YYKPSDTKNDMYIGMAKDFNGLSAIALSKKNLPGMPAVKEEEATAANTYTQSFITEIKNKNPGFENQGKLMSEVIVKTNSRKNWKNDPMLKMDEKYATGSFRGGATSNSFDLLNDATAVNAQDIFNYLSGRIPGMKIQFSNMGKTILVPDPEVSGTYIPPLIYVDENEQDNEYLRTLSIEDIAYVKYFEHSYGRVAAEQQKIPTLAIYLKKGKDYATAARLKPGSLSKIPVTGYSPIKEFYSPDYSAADANNARADLRTTLLWKPYIITNKENNKTTISFYNNDISNRLKMVLEGMNEDGKLIHIEKIIE
;
A
#
# COMPACT_ATOMS: atom_id res chain seq x y z
N TYR A 1 -19.83 22.49 -18.90
CA TYR A 1 -20.67 21.32 -19.20
C TYR A 1 -19.86 20.33 -20.01
N TYR A 2 -19.32 19.28 -19.40
CA TYR A 2 -18.70 18.17 -20.14
C TYR A 2 -19.35 16.86 -19.70
N LYS A 3 -19.99 16.17 -20.65
CA LYS A 3 -20.41 14.78 -20.52
C LYS A 3 -19.26 13.87 -20.98
N PRO A 4 -18.93 12.79 -20.26
CA PRO A 4 -18.03 11.75 -20.75
C PRO A 4 -18.83 10.61 -21.41
N SER A 5 -18.37 10.16 -22.57
CA SER A 5 -18.77 8.91 -23.26
C SER A 5 -17.54 8.45 -24.05
N ASP A 6 -17.15 7.20 -24.20
CA ASP A 6 -17.63 5.89 -23.75
C ASP A 6 -16.45 4.95 -24.13
N THR A 7 -15.88 4.20 -23.20
CA THR A 7 -14.95 3.09 -23.52
C THR A 7 -15.41 1.83 -22.82
N LYS A 8 -16.50 1.27 -23.34
CA LYS A 8 -16.89 -0.12 -23.13
C LYS A 8 -15.81 -1.08 -23.68
N ASN A 9 -15.34 -1.94 -22.79
CA ASN A 9 -14.85 -3.30 -23.04
C ASN A 9 -13.46 -3.53 -23.66
N ASP A 10 -12.38 -3.14 -22.97
CA ASP A 10 -11.08 -3.81 -23.13
C ASP A 10 -10.64 -4.46 -21.79
N MET A 11 -10.65 -5.79 -21.75
CA MET A 11 -10.01 -6.58 -20.69
C MET A 11 -8.56 -6.83 -21.07
N TYR A 12 -7.63 -6.43 -20.21
CA TYR A 12 -6.22 -6.81 -20.32
C TYR A 12 -5.91 -7.90 -19.29
N ILE A 13 -5.46 -9.07 -19.75
CA ILE A 13 -4.90 -10.12 -18.89
C ILE A 13 -3.38 -10.02 -18.99
N GLY A 14 -2.74 -9.56 -17.91
CA GLY A 14 -1.29 -9.62 -17.76
C GLY A 14 -0.90 -10.96 -17.15
N MET A 15 -0.02 -11.71 -17.81
CA MET A 15 0.70 -12.82 -17.17
C MET A 15 2.08 -12.32 -16.76
N ALA A 16 2.48 -12.60 -15.52
CA ALA A 16 3.81 -12.28 -15.04
C ALA A 16 4.84 -13.15 -15.78
N LYS A 17 5.59 -12.49 -16.68
CA LYS A 17 6.92 -12.84 -17.16
C LYS A 17 7.80 -13.53 -16.12
N ASP A 18 8.28 -12.67 -15.23
CA ASP A 18 9.33 -12.85 -14.24
C ASP A 18 9.22 -11.72 -13.20
N PHE A 19 9.94 -11.82 -12.07
CA PHE A 19 9.82 -10.97 -10.87
C PHE A 19 10.06 -9.45 -11.03
N ASN A 20 10.40 -8.94 -12.21
CA ASN A 20 10.85 -7.54 -12.40
C ASN A 20 10.11 -6.73 -13.49
N GLY A 21 8.83 -6.98 -13.75
CA GLY A 21 8.00 -5.99 -14.46
C GLY A 21 6.82 -6.56 -15.24
N LEU A 22 5.67 -5.90 -15.12
CA LEU A 22 4.45 -6.21 -15.87
C LEU A 22 4.50 -5.52 -17.23
N SER A 23 4.60 -6.28 -18.33
CA SER A 23 4.27 -5.78 -19.67
C SER A 23 2.87 -6.28 -20.08
N ALA A 24 1.96 -5.37 -20.40
CA ALA A 24 0.63 -5.71 -20.92
C ALA A 24 0.72 -6.07 -22.40
N ILE A 25 0.29 -7.28 -22.78
CA ILE A 25 0.04 -7.66 -24.17
C ILE A 25 -1.48 -7.64 -24.37
N ALA A 26 -1.96 -6.84 -25.33
CA ALA A 26 -3.37 -6.80 -25.69
C ALA A 26 -3.77 -8.09 -26.41
N LEU A 27 -4.75 -8.82 -25.86
CA LEU A 27 -5.37 -9.97 -26.53
C LEU A 27 -6.65 -9.52 -27.23
N SER A 28 -6.76 -9.83 -28.52
CA SER A 28 -7.97 -9.60 -29.31
C SER A 28 -9.10 -10.54 -28.85
N LYS A 29 -10.35 -10.03 -28.82
CA LYS A 29 -11.60 -10.72 -28.45
C LYS A 29 -12.01 -11.90 -29.34
N LYS A 30 -11.07 -12.74 -29.78
CA LYS A 30 -11.40 -14.04 -30.36
C LYS A 30 -11.21 -15.10 -29.29
N ASN A 31 -12.30 -15.81 -29.01
CA ASN A 31 -12.35 -17.02 -28.19
C ASN A 31 -11.06 -17.83 -28.35
N LEU A 32 -10.42 -18.16 -27.23
CA LEU A 32 -9.36 -19.16 -27.20
C LEU A 32 -9.88 -20.42 -27.90
N PRO A 33 -9.10 -21.03 -28.81
CA PRO A 33 -9.58 -22.12 -29.65
C PRO A 33 -10.01 -23.30 -28.76
N GLY A 34 -11.28 -23.69 -28.86
CA GLY A 34 -11.86 -24.87 -28.20
C GLY A 34 -12.95 -24.61 -27.16
N MET A 35 -13.30 -23.37 -26.83
CA MET A 35 -14.40 -23.09 -25.88
C MET A 35 -15.71 -22.69 -26.58
N PRO A 36 -16.88 -23.21 -26.15
CA PRO A 36 -18.17 -22.82 -26.71
C PRO A 36 -18.52 -21.38 -26.34
N ALA A 37 -19.17 -20.66 -27.25
CA ALA A 37 -19.56 -19.26 -27.06
C ALA A 37 -20.71 -19.15 -26.03
N VAL A 38 -20.52 -18.36 -24.98
CA VAL A 38 -21.56 -18.04 -23.99
C VAL A 38 -22.25 -16.73 -24.39
N LYS A 39 -23.58 -16.74 -24.49
CA LYS A 39 -24.39 -15.55 -24.77
C LYS A 39 -24.48 -14.65 -23.53
N GLU A 40 -24.41 -13.35 -23.73
CA GLU A 40 -24.51 -12.29 -22.73
C GLU A 40 -25.93 -12.18 -22.16
N GLU A 41 -26.30 -13.03 -21.21
CA GLU A 41 -27.43 -12.80 -20.30
C GLU A 41 -27.24 -13.73 -19.09
N GLU A 42 -26.77 -13.15 -17.97
CA GLU A 42 -26.75 -13.64 -16.57
C GLU A 42 -25.47 -13.20 -15.85
N ALA A 43 -25.45 -11.94 -15.42
CA ALA A 43 -24.46 -11.42 -14.48
C ALA A 43 -24.82 -11.84 -13.04
N THR A 44 -24.73 -13.14 -12.75
CA THR A 44 -24.70 -13.74 -11.40
C THR A 44 -23.49 -14.69 -11.26
N ALA A 45 -22.43 -14.44 -12.02
CA ALA A 45 -21.36 -15.40 -12.28
C ALA A 45 -20.04 -15.15 -11.52
N ALA A 46 -20.07 -14.68 -10.27
CA ALA A 46 -18.87 -14.72 -9.43
C ALA A 46 -18.57 -16.15 -8.91
N ASN A 47 -19.59 -17.03 -8.87
CA ASN A 47 -19.45 -18.40 -8.40
C ASN A 47 -19.42 -19.46 -9.53
N THR A 48 -19.85 -19.14 -10.75
CA THR A 48 -20.07 -20.16 -11.79
C THR A 48 -18.78 -20.66 -12.42
N TYR A 49 -17.80 -19.78 -12.65
CA TYR A 49 -16.50 -20.16 -13.24
C TYR A 49 -15.65 -21.02 -12.30
N THR A 50 -15.67 -20.71 -11.01
CA THR A 50 -14.94 -21.46 -10.00
C THR A 50 -15.58 -22.83 -9.79
N GLN A 51 -16.90 -22.90 -9.79
CA GLN A 51 -17.63 -24.17 -9.64
C GLN A 51 -17.49 -25.07 -10.87
N SER A 52 -17.50 -24.52 -12.09
CA SER A 52 -17.29 -25.32 -13.31
C SER A 52 -15.87 -25.88 -13.39
N PHE A 53 -14.86 -25.08 -13.02
CA PHE A 53 -13.46 -25.53 -12.95
C PHE A 53 -13.24 -26.60 -11.88
N ILE A 54 -13.79 -26.41 -10.68
CA ILE A 54 -13.72 -27.43 -9.61
C ILE A 54 -14.41 -28.72 -10.05
N THR A 55 -15.56 -28.62 -10.71
CA THR A 55 -16.30 -29.79 -11.23
C THR A 55 -15.49 -30.53 -12.30
N GLU A 56 -14.78 -29.81 -13.18
CA GLU A 56 -13.95 -30.43 -14.21
C GLU A 56 -12.71 -31.12 -13.63
N ILE A 57 -12.07 -30.54 -12.59
CA ILE A 57 -10.98 -31.20 -11.84
C ILE A 57 -11.47 -32.47 -11.16
N LYS A 58 -12.65 -32.43 -10.52
CA LYS A 58 -13.26 -33.60 -9.87
C LYS A 58 -13.54 -34.73 -10.86
N ASN A 59 -14.03 -34.40 -12.05
CA ASN A 59 -14.33 -35.37 -13.09
C ASN A 59 -13.06 -35.99 -13.70
N LYS A 60 -11.98 -35.21 -13.84
CA LYS A 60 -10.70 -35.69 -14.36
C LYS A 60 -9.88 -36.49 -13.33
N ASN A 61 -10.06 -36.21 -12.03
CA ASN A 61 -9.35 -36.90 -10.94
C ASN A 61 -10.32 -37.30 -9.79
N PRO A 62 -11.08 -38.39 -9.96
CA PRO A 62 -11.95 -38.92 -8.90
C PRO A 62 -11.08 -39.44 -7.74
N GLY A 63 -10.98 -38.65 -6.66
CA GLY A 63 -10.13 -38.94 -5.50
C GLY A 63 -9.28 -37.76 -5.01
N PHE A 64 -9.30 -36.64 -5.73
CA PHE A 64 -8.52 -35.43 -5.41
C PHE A 64 -8.77 -34.89 -3.98
N GLU A 65 -10.00 -34.98 -3.47
CA GLU A 65 -10.35 -34.51 -2.12
C GLU A 65 -9.78 -35.40 -1.00
N ASN A 66 -9.44 -36.66 -1.31
CA ASN A 66 -8.92 -37.61 -0.33
C ASN A 66 -7.40 -37.50 -0.15
N GLN A 67 -6.70 -36.74 -1.01
CA GLN A 67 -5.23 -36.62 -0.98
C GLN A 67 -4.73 -35.17 -0.95
N GLY A 68 -5.61 -34.17 -1.13
CA GLY A 68 -5.24 -32.76 -1.15
C GLY A 68 -6.10 -31.91 -0.21
N LYS A 69 -5.45 -31.19 0.71
CA LYS A 69 -6.10 -30.14 1.49
C LYS A 69 -6.20 -28.89 0.60
N LEU A 70 -7.40 -28.58 0.12
CA LEU A 70 -7.64 -27.33 -0.61
C LEU A 70 -7.38 -26.15 0.33
N MET A 71 -6.47 -25.25 -0.06
CA MET A 71 -6.28 -23.98 0.64
C MET A 71 -7.58 -23.19 0.56
N SER A 72 -8.01 -22.61 1.69
CA SER A 72 -9.14 -21.69 1.71
C SER A 72 -8.91 -20.61 0.65
N GLU A 73 -9.93 -20.38 -0.17
CA GLU A 73 -9.93 -19.44 -1.30
C GLU A 73 -9.03 -18.22 -1.02
N VAL A 74 -7.91 -18.12 -1.74
CA VAL A 74 -7.07 -16.92 -1.70
C VAL A 74 -7.67 -15.94 -2.70
N ILE A 75 -8.62 -15.13 -2.24
CA ILE A 75 -9.19 -14.07 -3.05
C ILE A 75 -8.12 -12.99 -3.27
N VAL A 76 -7.40 -13.08 -4.38
CA VAL A 76 -6.53 -11.99 -4.84
C VAL A 76 -7.42 -10.92 -5.45
N LYS A 77 -7.85 -9.96 -4.64
CA LYS A 77 -8.56 -8.76 -5.12
C LYS A 77 -7.56 -7.85 -5.83
N THR A 78 -7.45 -7.95 -7.14
CA THR A 78 -6.77 -6.94 -7.96
C THR A 78 -7.68 -5.70 -8.02
N ASN A 79 -7.27 -4.62 -7.35
CA ASN A 79 -8.06 -3.40 -7.19
C ASN A 79 -8.07 -2.56 -8.50
N SER A 80 -8.70 -3.07 -9.54
CA SER A 80 -8.72 -2.38 -10.85
C SER A 80 -9.85 -1.36 -11.01
N ARG A 81 -10.73 -1.18 -10.01
CA ARG A 81 -11.60 -0.01 -9.88
C ARG A 81 -11.74 0.40 -8.41
N LYS A 82 -11.41 1.66 -8.10
CA LYS A 82 -11.66 2.38 -6.83
C LYS A 82 -10.70 2.09 -5.64
N ASN A 83 -9.42 2.39 -5.85
CA ASN A 83 -8.45 2.71 -4.78
C ASN A 83 -8.69 4.11 -4.15
N TRP A 84 -9.94 4.58 -4.03
CA TRP A 84 -10.23 5.91 -3.45
C TRP A 84 -9.72 6.01 -2.01
N LYS A 85 -9.79 4.91 -1.24
CA LYS A 85 -9.19 4.80 0.10
C LYS A 85 -7.65 4.93 0.12
N ASN A 86 -7.01 4.83 -1.04
CA ASN A 86 -5.58 4.99 -1.22
C ASN A 86 -5.20 6.33 -1.85
N ASP A 87 -6.18 7.20 -2.17
CA ASP A 87 -5.92 8.57 -2.59
C ASP A 87 -5.15 9.30 -1.47
N PRO A 88 -3.93 9.78 -1.75
CA PRO A 88 -3.13 10.52 -0.77
C PRO A 88 -3.89 11.70 -0.18
N MET A 89 -4.67 12.42 -1.00
CA MET A 89 -5.39 13.61 -0.55
C MET A 89 -6.54 13.26 0.40
N LEU A 90 -7.24 12.17 0.12
CA LEU A 90 -8.26 11.66 1.02
C LEU A 90 -7.66 11.22 2.35
N LYS A 91 -6.52 10.52 2.34
CA LYS A 91 -5.84 10.13 3.59
C LYS A 91 -5.41 11.34 4.42
N MET A 92 -4.99 12.42 3.77
CA MET A 92 -4.69 13.68 4.45
C MET A 92 -5.95 14.29 5.07
N ASP A 93 -7.05 14.36 4.32
CA ASP A 93 -8.34 14.84 4.81
C ASP A 93 -8.85 14.01 6.01
N GLU A 94 -8.79 12.67 5.94
CA GLU A 94 -9.19 11.79 7.04
C GLU A 94 -8.31 11.93 8.29
N LYS A 95 -7.03 12.30 8.12
CA LYS A 95 -6.06 12.42 9.20
C LYS A 95 -6.14 13.77 9.91
N TYR A 96 -6.39 14.84 9.16
CA TYR A 96 -6.28 16.21 9.66
C TYR A 96 -7.63 16.87 9.93
N ALA A 97 -8.61 16.66 9.06
CA ALA A 97 -9.91 17.31 9.14
C ALA A 97 -10.96 16.47 9.86
N THR A 98 -11.86 17.14 10.57
CA THR A 98 -12.94 16.55 11.35
C THR A 98 -14.27 17.25 11.08
N GLY A 99 -15.37 16.58 11.45
CA GLY A 99 -16.72 17.15 11.36
C GLY A 99 -17.04 17.77 10.00
N SER A 100 -17.47 19.05 10.03
CA SER A 100 -17.84 19.84 8.85
C SER A 100 -16.65 20.21 7.95
N PHE A 101 -15.41 20.08 8.43
CA PHE A 101 -14.22 20.34 7.63
C PHE A 101 -13.75 19.10 6.85
N ARG A 102 -14.25 17.91 7.18
CA ARG A 102 -13.92 16.66 6.48
C ARG A 102 -14.77 16.49 5.22
N GLY A 103 -14.14 16.07 4.13
CA GLY A 103 -14.77 15.97 2.81
C GLY A 103 -15.13 17.33 2.21
N GLY A 104 -15.66 17.33 0.99
CA GLY A 104 -16.03 18.56 0.29
C GLY A 104 -15.92 18.40 -1.22
N ALA A 105 -17.07 18.39 -1.90
CA ALA A 105 -17.11 18.25 -3.36
C ALA A 105 -16.52 19.48 -4.09
N THR A 106 -16.40 20.61 -3.40
CA THR A 106 -15.93 21.91 -3.93
C THR A 106 -14.73 22.46 -3.15
N SER A 107 -13.93 21.58 -2.52
CA SER A 107 -12.74 21.99 -1.78
C SER A 107 -11.47 21.73 -2.57
N ASN A 108 -10.64 22.76 -2.73
CA ASN A 108 -9.28 22.61 -3.25
C ASN A 108 -8.35 22.25 -2.09
N SER A 109 -7.65 21.12 -2.20
CA SER A 109 -6.84 20.56 -1.13
C SER A 109 -5.39 20.43 -1.56
N PHE A 110 -4.46 20.75 -0.66
CA PHE A 110 -3.03 20.78 -0.92
C PHE A 110 -2.27 20.01 0.17
N ASP A 111 -1.46 19.04 -0.25
CA ASP A 111 -0.58 18.25 0.62
C ASP A 111 0.82 18.87 0.63
N LEU A 112 1.14 19.61 1.69
CA LEU A 112 2.44 20.28 1.84
C LEU A 112 3.53 19.33 2.32
N LEU A 113 3.19 18.11 2.79
CA LEU A 113 4.19 17.13 3.21
C LEU A 113 4.94 16.51 2.04
N ASN A 114 4.31 16.45 0.86
CA ASN A 114 4.85 15.80 -0.32
C ASN A 114 5.02 16.77 -1.50
N ASP A 115 4.78 18.06 -1.30
CA ASP A 115 4.94 19.10 -2.32
C ASP A 115 6.34 19.73 -2.26
N ALA A 116 7.17 19.41 -3.26
CA ALA A 116 8.53 19.94 -3.37
C ALA A 116 8.58 21.48 -3.50
N THR A 117 7.52 22.11 -3.98
CA THR A 117 7.47 23.56 -4.11
C THR A 117 7.13 24.28 -2.80
N ALA A 118 6.51 23.57 -1.83
CA ALA A 118 6.27 24.10 -0.50
C ALA A 118 7.59 24.41 0.22
N VAL A 119 8.64 23.63 -0.05
CA VAL A 119 10.01 23.85 0.47
C VAL A 119 10.61 25.18 0.01
N ASN A 120 10.24 25.65 -1.18
CA ASN A 120 10.77 26.89 -1.75
C ASN A 120 9.91 28.12 -1.44
N ALA A 121 8.68 27.92 -0.96
CA ALA A 121 7.83 29.03 -0.55
C ALA A 121 8.32 29.57 0.80
N GLN A 122 8.47 30.89 0.88
CA GLN A 122 8.92 31.57 2.11
C GLN A 122 7.82 31.59 3.19
N ASP A 123 6.56 31.65 2.77
CA ASP A 123 5.39 31.69 3.65
C ASP A 123 4.17 31.07 2.96
N ILE A 124 3.12 30.85 3.76
CA ILE A 124 1.86 30.27 3.27
C ILE A 124 1.17 31.16 2.23
N PHE A 125 1.32 32.48 2.31
CA PHE A 125 0.75 33.42 1.35
C PHE A 125 1.32 33.15 -0.05
N ASN A 126 2.64 33.17 -0.18
CA ASN A 126 3.34 32.92 -1.44
C ASN A 126 3.08 31.50 -1.95
N TYR A 127 2.96 30.51 -1.06
CA TYR A 127 2.59 29.16 -1.45
C TYR A 127 1.20 29.10 -2.07
N LEU A 128 0.19 29.74 -1.47
CA LEU A 128 -1.18 29.65 -2.00
C LEU A 128 -1.36 30.49 -3.28
N SER A 129 -0.50 31.50 -3.51
CA SER A 129 -0.53 32.34 -4.70
C SER A 129 -0.53 31.52 -5.99
N GLY A 130 -1.55 31.68 -6.82
CA GLY A 130 -1.70 30.95 -8.09
C GLY A 130 -2.18 29.50 -7.98
N ARG A 131 -2.33 28.96 -6.76
CA ARG A 131 -2.92 27.62 -6.52
C ARG A 131 -4.43 27.66 -6.30
N ILE A 132 -4.91 28.72 -5.66
CA ILE A 132 -6.34 28.95 -5.44
C ILE A 132 -6.84 29.87 -6.56
N PRO A 133 -7.83 29.43 -7.37
CA PRO A 133 -8.39 30.24 -8.45
C PRO A 133 -8.89 31.60 -7.95
N GLY A 134 -8.42 32.68 -8.59
CA GLY A 134 -8.85 34.04 -8.26
C GLY A 134 -8.34 34.57 -6.92
N MET A 135 -7.58 33.80 -6.12
CA MET A 135 -7.00 34.34 -4.90
C MET A 135 -5.93 35.40 -5.21
N LYS A 136 -5.96 36.51 -4.46
CA LYS A 136 -5.00 37.60 -4.52
C LYS A 136 -4.39 37.82 -3.14
N ILE A 137 -3.17 38.31 -3.13
CA ILE A 137 -2.48 38.75 -1.92
C ILE A 137 -2.37 40.26 -2.00
N GLN A 138 -3.00 40.95 -1.05
CA GLN A 138 -2.84 42.39 -0.91
C GLN A 138 -1.68 42.66 0.05
N PHE A 139 -0.78 43.54 -0.38
CA PHE A 139 0.34 44.02 0.44
C PHE A 139 0.00 45.41 0.96
N SER A 140 0.13 45.62 2.26
CA SER A 140 -0.07 46.90 2.92
C SER A 140 1.07 47.18 3.90
N ASN A 141 1.13 48.40 4.44
CA ASN A 141 2.06 48.73 5.52
C ASN A 141 1.79 47.90 6.79
N MET A 142 0.57 47.35 6.91
CA MET A 142 0.16 46.43 7.95
C MET A 142 0.42 44.98 7.56
N GLY A 143 1.16 44.68 6.48
CA GLY A 143 1.58 43.34 6.01
C GLY A 143 0.69 42.71 4.93
N LYS A 144 0.71 41.38 4.82
CA LYS A 144 0.01 40.59 3.79
C LYS A 144 -1.40 40.18 4.24
N THR A 145 -2.36 40.26 3.31
CA THR A 145 -3.75 39.79 3.52
C THR A 145 -4.20 38.96 2.32
N ILE A 146 -4.87 37.85 2.59
CA ILE A 146 -5.48 37.00 1.55
C ILE A 146 -6.84 37.59 1.16
N LEU A 147 -7.07 37.72 -0.14
CA LEU A 147 -8.35 38.09 -0.72
C LEU A 147 -8.78 37.04 -1.75
N VAL A 148 -10.05 36.72 -1.78
CA VAL A 148 -10.64 35.76 -2.73
C VAL A 148 -11.88 36.37 -3.38
N PRO A 149 -12.29 35.89 -4.56
CA PRO A 149 -13.50 36.38 -5.21
C PRO A 149 -14.72 36.21 -4.31
N ASP A 150 -15.52 37.26 -4.21
CA ASP A 150 -16.79 37.22 -3.51
C ASP A 150 -17.78 36.33 -4.31
N PRO A 151 -18.33 35.25 -3.72
CA PRO A 151 -19.28 34.38 -4.40
C PRO A 151 -20.65 35.03 -4.62
N GLU A 152 -20.95 36.14 -3.94
CA GLU A 152 -22.22 36.86 -4.03
C GLU A 152 -22.12 38.07 -4.98
N VAL A 153 -20.98 38.76 -4.99
CA VAL A 153 -20.77 39.96 -5.80
C VAL A 153 -19.63 39.77 -6.79
N SER A 154 -19.98 39.50 -8.06
CA SER A 154 -19.00 39.34 -9.14
C SER A 154 -18.09 40.56 -9.28
N GLY A 155 -16.78 40.32 -9.34
CA GLY A 155 -15.75 41.36 -9.47
C GLY A 155 -15.26 41.93 -8.13
N THR A 156 -15.92 41.62 -7.03
CA THR A 156 -15.52 42.00 -5.67
C THR A 156 -14.62 40.94 -5.06
N TYR A 157 -13.76 41.37 -4.13
CA TYR A 157 -12.85 40.49 -3.40
C TYR A 157 -13.03 40.71 -1.90
N ILE A 158 -13.13 39.60 -1.16
CA ILE A 158 -13.33 39.59 0.28
C ILE A 158 -12.25 38.74 0.98
N PRO A 159 -11.90 39.01 2.24
CA PRO A 159 -11.05 38.12 3.00
C PRO A 159 -11.80 36.81 3.33
N PRO A 160 -11.18 35.63 3.18
CA PRO A 160 -11.79 34.38 3.60
C PRO A 160 -11.76 34.24 5.13
N LEU A 161 -12.63 33.40 5.69
CA LEU A 161 -12.47 32.93 7.06
C LEU A 161 -11.26 32.01 7.15
N ILE A 162 -10.41 32.23 8.14
CA ILE A 162 -9.17 31.47 8.31
C ILE A 162 -9.32 30.57 9.53
N TYR A 163 -8.98 29.30 9.37
CA TYR A 163 -8.93 28.34 10.46
C TYR A 163 -7.54 27.70 10.52
N VAL A 164 -6.98 27.57 11.72
CA VAL A 164 -5.79 26.76 11.96
C VAL A 164 -6.14 25.64 12.93
N ASP A 165 -5.98 24.39 12.48
CA ASP A 165 -6.45 23.20 13.18
C ASP A 165 -7.90 23.34 13.68
N GLU A 166 -8.78 23.84 12.80
CA GLU A 166 -10.23 24.05 13.03
C GLU A 166 -10.58 25.16 14.05
N ASN A 167 -9.59 25.91 14.53
CA ASN A 167 -9.81 27.11 15.34
C ASN A 167 -9.74 28.35 14.46
N GLU A 168 -10.71 29.25 14.58
CA GLU A 168 -10.74 30.50 13.81
C GLU A 168 -9.54 31.39 14.17
N GLN A 169 -8.88 31.94 13.16
CA GLN A 169 -7.68 32.78 13.26
C GLN A 169 -7.78 33.98 12.31
N ASP A 170 -6.84 34.91 12.45
CA ASP A 170 -6.73 36.08 11.57
C ASP A 170 -5.49 36.02 10.67
N ASN A 171 -5.34 37.04 9.82
CA ASN A 171 -4.19 37.16 8.94
C ASN A 171 -2.88 37.47 9.69
N GLU A 172 -2.94 38.02 10.91
CA GLU A 172 -1.74 38.28 11.70
C GLU A 172 -1.15 36.97 12.24
N TYR A 173 -1.99 36.07 12.73
CA TYR A 173 -1.58 34.73 13.15
C TYR A 173 -0.90 33.96 12.01
N LEU A 174 -1.45 34.00 10.80
CA LEU A 174 -0.87 33.33 9.62
C LEU A 174 0.55 33.78 9.28
N ARG A 175 0.94 35.00 9.67
CA ARG A 175 2.31 35.51 9.42
C ARG A 175 3.32 34.96 10.41
N THR A 176 2.86 34.56 11.60
CA THR A 176 3.72 33.90 12.57
C THR A 176 3.93 32.43 12.22
N LEU A 177 3.10 31.88 11.33
CA LEU A 177 3.11 30.47 10.97
C LEU A 177 4.21 30.17 9.95
N SER A 178 5.14 29.29 10.32
CA SER A 178 6.12 28.73 9.39
C SER A 178 5.44 27.74 8.43
N ILE A 179 5.74 27.87 7.14
CA ILE A 179 5.28 26.89 6.15
C ILE A 179 5.80 25.48 6.42
N GLU A 180 6.96 25.36 7.09
CA GLU A 180 7.53 24.07 7.46
C GLU A 180 6.71 23.33 8.51
N ASP A 181 5.84 24.01 9.25
CA ASP A 181 4.98 23.39 10.27
C ASP A 181 3.61 23.01 9.70
N ILE A 182 3.32 23.41 8.46
CA ILE A 182 2.05 23.13 7.80
C ILE A 182 2.14 21.78 7.08
N ALA A 183 1.13 20.94 7.29
CA ALA A 183 1.01 19.65 6.62
C ALA A 183 0.00 19.68 5.47
N TYR A 184 -1.13 20.34 5.69
CA TYR A 184 -2.30 20.21 4.85
C TYR A 184 -3.07 21.52 4.80
N VAL A 185 -3.51 21.91 3.62
CA VAL A 185 -4.32 23.12 3.44
C VAL A 185 -5.54 22.78 2.60
N LYS A 186 -6.68 23.32 3.01
CA LYS A 186 -7.95 23.12 2.35
C LYS A 186 -8.67 24.44 2.19
N TYR A 187 -9.02 24.74 0.95
CA TYR A 187 -9.79 25.91 0.59
C TYR A 187 -11.18 25.50 0.15
N PHE A 188 -12.19 26.09 0.78
CA PHE A 188 -13.59 25.93 0.43
C PHE A 188 -14.05 27.19 -0.29
N GLU A 189 -14.43 27.05 -1.56
CA GLU A 189 -15.09 28.14 -2.30
C GLU A 189 -16.40 28.54 -1.63
N HIS A 190 -17.09 27.55 -1.05
CA HIS A 190 -18.35 27.70 -0.34
C HIS A 190 -18.29 26.80 0.90
N SER A 191 -18.18 27.38 2.09
CA SER A 191 -18.33 26.60 3.32
C SER A 191 -19.80 26.55 3.72
N TYR A 192 -20.29 25.35 4.03
CA TYR A 192 -21.59 25.13 4.66
C TYR A 192 -21.33 24.64 6.09
N GLY A 193 -20.95 25.52 7.02
CA GLY A 193 -20.56 25.11 8.38
C GLY A 193 -20.60 26.21 9.43
N ARG A 194 -21.25 25.89 10.58
CA ARG A 194 -21.48 26.59 11.88
C ARG A 194 -21.78 28.10 11.94
N VAL A 195 -21.39 28.92 10.97
CA VAL A 195 -22.00 30.24 10.71
C VAL A 195 -23.26 30.06 9.82
N ALA A 196 -23.94 28.92 9.98
CA ALA A 196 -25.19 28.57 9.29
C ALA A 196 -26.42 29.18 9.97
N ALA A 197 -26.24 30.27 10.72
CA ALA A 197 -27.37 31.10 11.16
C ALA A 197 -27.86 31.99 10.00
N GLU A 198 -26.99 32.28 9.03
CA GLU A 198 -27.32 33.04 7.82
C GLU A 198 -26.77 32.28 6.62
N GLN A 199 -27.54 32.22 5.53
CA GLN A 199 -27.26 31.45 4.31
C GLN A 199 -26.10 32.04 3.48
N GLN A 200 -25.13 32.68 4.12
CA GLN A 200 -24.09 33.44 3.45
C GLN A 200 -22.98 32.50 2.98
N LYS A 201 -22.60 32.62 1.71
CA LYS A 201 -21.52 31.83 1.12
C LYS A 201 -20.19 32.48 1.50
N ILE A 202 -19.61 32.05 2.61
CA ILE A 202 -18.33 32.61 3.06
C ILE A 202 -17.19 31.68 2.62
N PRO A 203 -16.24 32.16 1.79
CA PRO A 203 -15.08 31.37 1.42
C PRO A 203 -14.20 31.13 2.65
N THR A 204 -13.66 29.92 2.77
CA THR A 204 -12.97 29.48 3.99
C THR A 204 -11.63 28.83 3.64
N LEU A 205 -10.59 29.20 4.38
CA LEU A 205 -9.25 28.63 4.30
C LEU A 205 -8.94 27.90 5.61
N ALA A 206 -8.83 26.58 5.57
CA ALA A 206 -8.42 25.75 6.69
C ALA A 206 -6.97 25.27 6.49
N ILE A 207 -6.12 25.52 7.49
CA ILE A 207 -4.70 25.18 7.52
C ILE A 207 -4.49 24.22 8.68
N TYR A 208 -3.77 23.12 8.44
CA TYR A 208 -3.51 22.09 9.45
C TYR A 208 -2.02 21.91 9.68
N LEU A 209 -1.64 21.88 10.95
CA LEU A 209 -0.25 21.75 11.37
C LEU A 209 0.17 20.28 11.42
N LYS A 210 1.47 20.04 11.25
CA LYS A 210 2.08 18.71 11.33
C LYS A 210 1.81 18.05 12.68
N LYS A 211 1.51 16.75 12.67
CA LYS A 211 1.25 15.96 13.88
C LYS A 211 2.29 14.86 14.06
N GLY A 212 2.91 14.79 15.23
CA GLY A 212 3.76 13.67 15.66
C GLY A 212 4.81 13.21 14.64
N LYS A 213 4.57 12.10 13.95
CA LYS A 213 5.53 11.49 13.00
C LYS A 213 5.75 12.30 11.71
N ASP A 214 4.91 13.30 11.42
CA ASP A 214 5.03 14.09 10.18
C ASP A 214 6.24 15.05 10.18
N TYR A 215 6.72 15.43 11.36
CA TYR A 215 7.98 16.18 11.50
C TYR A 215 9.20 15.37 11.02
N ALA A 216 9.14 14.04 11.07
CA ALA A 216 10.23 13.18 10.58
C ALA A 216 10.27 13.12 9.03
N THR A 217 9.13 13.34 8.36
CA THR A 217 9.04 13.36 6.89
C THR A 217 9.64 14.64 6.32
N ALA A 218 9.49 15.78 7.00
CA ALA A 218 10.07 17.06 6.60
C ALA A 218 11.61 17.02 6.52
N ALA A 219 12.25 16.21 7.37
CA ALA A 219 13.70 16.01 7.34
C ALA A 219 14.20 15.28 6.07
N ARG A 220 13.31 14.60 5.33
CA ARG A 220 13.63 13.86 4.10
C ARG A 220 13.56 14.71 2.83
N LEU A 221 12.90 15.88 2.88
CA LEU A 221 12.72 16.76 1.72
C LEU A 221 13.71 17.92 1.67
N LYS A 222 14.61 18.06 2.66
CA LYS A 222 15.68 19.07 2.61
C LYS A 222 16.67 18.72 1.48
N PRO A 223 16.88 19.59 0.47
CA PRO A 223 17.92 19.40 -0.53
C PRO A 223 19.28 19.28 0.19
N GLY A 224 19.98 18.16 0.04
CA GLY A 224 21.24 17.86 0.74
C GLY A 224 21.11 16.96 1.98
N SER A 225 19.90 16.57 2.39
CA SER A 225 19.71 15.55 3.43
C SER A 225 19.90 14.16 2.80
N LEU A 226 20.93 13.44 3.24
CA LEU A 226 21.14 12.04 2.84
C LEU A 226 19.93 11.21 3.27
N SER A 227 19.22 10.66 2.29
CA SER A 227 18.16 9.69 2.49
C SER A 227 18.70 8.53 3.31
N LYS A 228 18.28 8.43 4.58
CA LYS A 228 18.53 7.23 5.40
C LYS A 228 17.67 6.11 4.84
N ILE A 229 18.23 5.38 3.88
CA ILE A 229 17.64 4.14 3.39
C ILE A 229 17.91 3.08 4.47
N PRO A 230 16.87 2.47 5.06
CA PRO A 230 17.10 1.32 5.92
C PRO A 230 17.70 0.21 5.04
N VAL A 231 18.97 -0.09 5.27
CA VAL A 231 19.61 -1.27 4.67
C VAL A 231 19.19 -2.45 5.52
N THR A 232 18.42 -3.36 4.93
CA THR A 232 18.10 -4.64 5.57
C THR A 232 19.41 -5.39 5.80
N GLY A 233 19.82 -5.51 7.06
CA GLY A 233 20.99 -6.29 7.44
C GLY A 233 20.76 -7.79 7.27
N TYR A 234 21.71 -8.59 7.73
CA TYR A 234 21.56 -10.04 7.78
C TYR A 234 20.41 -10.43 8.71
N SER A 235 19.58 -11.36 8.26
CA SER A 235 18.58 -11.99 9.12
C SER A 235 19.29 -12.64 10.32
N PRO A 236 18.75 -12.51 11.55
CA PRO A 236 19.29 -13.24 12.69
C PRO A 236 19.27 -14.74 12.38
N ILE A 237 20.33 -15.45 12.80
CA ILE A 237 20.42 -16.90 12.65
C ILE A 237 19.25 -17.51 13.42
N LYS A 238 18.30 -18.11 12.70
CA LYS A 238 17.18 -18.84 13.29
C LYS A 238 17.57 -20.29 13.41
N GLU A 239 17.59 -20.79 14.64
CA GLU A 239 17.76 -22.23 14.89
C GLU A 239 16.57 -22.99 14.31
N PHE A 240 16.85 -24.10 13.62
CA PHE A 240 15.82 -24.95 13.08
C PHE A 240 15.19 -25.76 14.20
N TYR A 241 13.87 -25.68 14.35
CA TYR A 241 13.16 -26.42 15.37
C TYR A 241 13.15 -27.92 15.06
N SER A 242 13.77 -28.71 15.92
CA SER A 242 13.73 -30.18 15.88
C SER A 242 12.91 -30.67 17.08
N PRO A 243 11.67 -31.16 16.86
CA PRO A 243 10.84 -31.70 17.92
C PRO A 243 11.47 -32.98 18.51
N ASP A 244 11.32 -33.12 19.83
CA ASP A 244 11.72 -34.30 20.58
C ASP A 244 10.50 -35.22 20.78
N TYR A 245 10.53 -36.39 20.13
CA TYR A 245 9.47 -37.41 20.24
C TYR A 245 9.77 -38.47 21.31
N SER A 246 10.84 -38.32 22.11
CA SER A 246 11.16 -39.28 23.17
C SER A 246 10.14 -39.26 24.33
N ALA A 247 9.44 -38.13 24.52
CA ALA A 247 8.40 -37.97 25.55
C ALA A 247 6.99 -37.99 24.94
N ALA A 248 6.05 -38.61 25.64
CA ALA A 248 4.63 -38.57 25.28
C ALA A 248 4.04 -37.19 25.63
N ASP A 249 4.07 -36.25 24.68
CA ASP A 249 3.44 -34.93 24.80
C ASP A 249 2.12 -34.90 24.01
N ALA A 250 1.13 -34.12 24.49
CA ALA A 250 -0.17 -33.97 23.84
C ALA A 250 -0.05 -33.36 22.42
N ASN A 251 1.05 -32.65 22.14
CA ASN A 251 1.36 -32.13 20.82
C ASN A 251 1.82 -33.21 19.82
N ASN A 252 2.35 -34.34 20.30
CA ASN A 252 2.82 -35.46 19.47
C ASN A 252 1.66 -36.33 18.96
N ALA A 253 0.42 -36.07 19.39
CA ALA A 253 -0.77 -36.77 18.89
C ALA A 253 -1.23 -36.28 17.49
N ARG A 254 -0.66 -35.18 16.99
CA ARG A 254 -0.96 -34.66 15.65
C ARG A 254 0.00 -35.23 14.62
N ALA A 255 -0.53 -35.57 13.43
CA ALA A 255 0.29 -36.06 12.33
C ALA A 255 1.41 -35.07 11.96
N ASP A 256 2.65 -35.56 11.89
CA ASP A 256 3.82 -34.80 11.48
C ASP A 256 3.88 -34.68 9.95
N LEU A 257 3.75 -33.45 9.45
CA LEU A 257 3.78 -33.10 8.03
C LEU A 257 5.00 -32.27 7.64
N ARG A 258 6.06 -32.24 8.47
CA ARG A 258 7.27 -31.47 8.20
C ARG A 258 7.98 -31.97 6.94
N THR A 259 8.33 -31.05 6.04
CA THR A 259 9.11 -31.35 4.83
C THR A 259 10.61 -31.37 5.08
N THR A 260 11.10 -30.54 6.00
CA THR A 260 12.47 -30.56 6.50
C THR A 260 12.49 -31.26 7.85
N LEU A 261 13.18 -32.39 7.96
CA LEU A 261 13.26 -33.15 9.21
C LEU A 261 14.41 -32.69 10.10
N LEU A 262 15.51 -32.28 9.47
CA LEU A 262 16.71 -31.80 10.12
C LEU A 262 17.39 -30.72 9.27
N TRP A 263 17.84 -29.66 9.92
CA TRP A 263 18.73 -28.66 9.34
C TRP A 263 19.88 -28.41 10.31
N LYS A 264 21.07 -28.91 9.97
CA LYS A 264 22.28 -28.79 10.80
C LYS A 264 23.39 -28.12 9.98
N PRO A 265 23.54 -26.78 10.08
CA PRO A 265 24.46 -26.03 9.25
C PRO A 265 25.94 -26.21 9.65
N TYR A 266 26.20 -26.77 10.83
CA TYR A 266 27.54 -26.89 11.40
C TYR A 266 27.91 -28.37 11.59
N ILE A 267 28.58 -28.92 10.58
CA ILE A 267 29.13 -30.28 10.59
C ILE A 267 30.60 -30.15 10.16
N ILE A 268 31.51 -30.35 11.11
CA ILE A 268 32.95 -30.32 10.85
C ILE A 268 33.44 -31.77 10.82
N THR A 269 34.12 -32.14 9.75
CA THR A 269 34.82 -33.41 9.60
C THR A 269 36.30 -33.13 9.30
N ASN A 270 37.19 -34.05 9.67
CA ASN A 270 38.61 -33.95 9.35
C ASN A 270 39.12 -35.29 8.79
N LYS A 271 40.38 -35.34 8.34
CA LYS A 271 40.95 -36.56 7.73
C LYS A 271 40.98 -37.75 8.70
N GLU A 272 41.12 -37.50 10.00
CA GLU A 272 41.18 -38.53 11.05
C GLU A 272 39.80 -39.01 11.50
N ASN A 273 38.80 -38.13 11.43
CA ASN A 273 37.40 -38.35 11.80
C ASN A 273 36.49 -37.93 10.63
N ASN A 274 36.50 -38.77 9.60
CA ASN A 274 35.77 -38.56 8.36
C ASN A 274 34.34 -39.15 8.37
N LYS A 275 33.90 -39.70 9.51
CA LYS A 275 32.56 -40.27 9.69
C LYS A 275 31.80 -39.46 10.73
N THR A 276 30.57 -39.08 10.41
CA THR A 276 29.66 -38.41 11.34
C THR A 276 28.34 -39.15 11.38
N THR A 277 27.81 -39.37 12.57
CA THR A 277 26.50 -39.98 12.77
C THR A 277 25.48 -38.88 13.01
N ILE A 278 24.40 -38.91 12.24
CA ILE A 278 23.31 -37.94 12.32
C ILE A 278 22.04 -38.70 12.64
N SER A 279 21.40 -38.33 13.74
CA SER A 279 20.12 -38.88 14.18
C SER A 279 19.04 -37.81 14.09
N PHE A 280 17.86 -38.20 13.61
CA PHE A 280 16.69 -37.33 13.49
C PHE A 280 15.42 -38.16 13.53
N TYR A 281 14.30 -37.53 13.87
CA TYR A 281 12.99 -38.15 13.84
C TYR A 281 12.35 -38.00 12.46
N ASN A 282 11.75 -39.08 11.96
CA ASN A 282 11.03 -39.07 10.69
C ASN A 282 9.63 -38.45 10.85
N ASN A 283 9.00 -38.08 9.73
CA ASN A 283 7.59 -37.67 9.69
C ASN A 283 6.67 -38.87 9.39
N ASP A 284 5.35 -38.64 9.47
CA ASP A 284 4.35 -39.71 9.31
C ASP A 284 3.97 -40.00 7.84
N ILE A 285 4.43 -39.17 6.90
CA ILE A 285 3.97 -39.19 5.50
C ILE A 285 5.02 -39.69 4.49
N SER A 286 6.30 -39.71 4.86
CA SER A 286 7.39 -39.91 3.90
C SER A 286 8.09 -41.26 4.10
N ASN A 287 8.07 -42.08 3.04
CA ASN A 287 8.80 -43.35 2.97
C ASN A 287 10.17 -43.20 2.31
N ARG A 288 10.47 -42.04 1.70
CA ARG A 288 11.74 -41.77 1.02
C ARG A 288 12.25 -40.41 1.45
N LEU A 289 13.52 -40.35 1.82
CA LEU A 289 14.13 -39.16 2.40
C LEU A 289 15.22 -38.63 1.48
N LYS A 290 15.17 -37.34 1.18
CA LYS A 290 16.23 -36.66 0.47
C LYS A 290 17.23 -36.07 1.47
N MET A 291 18.48 -36.51 1.38
CA MET A 291 19.64 -35.92 2.04
C MET A 291 20.33 -34.95 1.07
N VAL A 292 20.57 -33.73 1.53
CA VAL A 292 21.39 -32.74 0.83
C VAL A 292 22.50 -32.31 1.79
N LEU A 293 23.76 -32.43 1.34
CA LEU A 293 24.93 -32.01 2.07
C LEU A 293 25.70 -31.00 1.23
N GLU A 294 25.90 -29.81 1.78
CA GLU A 294 26.61 -28.71 1.15
C GLU A 294 27.73 -28.23 2.08
N GLY A 295 28.87 -27.88 1.51
CA GLY A 295 30.01 -27.41 2.29
C GLY A 295 31.18 -26.95 1.44
N MET A 296 32.30 -26.67 2.09
CA MET A 296 33.53 -26.21 1.48
C MET A 296 34.72 -26.85 2.20
N ASN A 297 35.75 -27.28 1.48
CA ASN A 297 36.98 -27.77 2.09
C ASN A 297 37.93 -26.61 2.47
N GLU A 298 39.06 -26.92 3.12
CA GLU A 298 40.07 -25.92 3.53
C GLU A 298 40.65 -25.13 2.35
N ASP A 299 40.68 -25.72 1.15
CA ASP A 299 41.16 -25.08 -0.07
C ASP A 299 40.10 -24.18 -0.75
N GLY A 300 38.91 -24.04 -0.16
CA GLY A 300 37.82 -23.25 -0.72
C GLY A 300 36.99 -23.95 -1.80
N LYS A 301 37.17 -25.26 -2.01
CA LYS A 301 36.42 -26.06 -2.98
C LYS A 301 35.05 -26.44 -2.42
N LEU A 302 34.00 -26.06 -3.15
CA LEU A 302 32.62 -26.38 -2.80
C LEU A 302 32.32 -27.88 -2.98
N ILE A 303 31.49 -28.40 -2.09
CA ILE A 303 30.98 -29.77 -2.08
C ILE A 303 29.45 -29.68 -2.05
N HIS A 304 28.79 -30.43 -2.94
CA HIS A 304 27.34 -30.63 -2.93
C HIS A 304 27.07 -32.11 -3.20
N ILE A 305 26.31 -32.74 -2.30
CA ILE A 305 25.93 -34.16 -2.40
C ILE A 305 24.42 -34.24 -2.17
N GLU A 306 23.71 -34.84 -3.11
CA GLU A 306 22.30 -35.16 -2.99
C GLU A 306 22.12 -36.68 -3.06
N LYS A 307 21.37 -37.25 -2.11
CA LYS A 307 21.07 -38.67 -2.08
C LYS A 307 19.67 -38.94 -1.56
N ILE A 308 18.97 -39.87 -2.20
CA ILE A 308 17.69 -40.39 -1.71
C ILE A 308 17.99 -41.66 -0.90
N ILE A 309 17.38 -41.73 0.28
CA ILE A 309 17.42 -42.88 1.18
C ILE A 309 16.00 -43.44 1.22
N GLU A 310 15.88 -44.75 1.00
CA GLU A 310 14.64 -45.51 1.06
C GLU A 310 14.68 -46.50 2.23
#